data_AF-A0A959LA88-F1
#
_entry.id   AF-A0A959LA88-F1
#
_cell.length_a   1.000
_cell.length_b   1.000
_cell.length_c   1.000
_cell.angle_alpha   90.00
_cell.angle_beta   90.00
_cell.angle_gamma   90.00
#
_symmetry.space_group_name_H-M   'P 1'
#
loop_
_entity.id
_entity.type
_entity.pdbx_description
1 polymer ?
#
loop_
_entity_poly.entity_id
_entity_poly.type
_entity_poly.pdbx_seq_one_letter_code
_entity_poly.pdbx_strand_id
1 'polypeptide(L)'
;MNVSSELLTRSGNQCEICGSSDDLTEVVVSPKSGEDLTEIAVCCSPCADAINSEEMGDPNNWKGLLNSMWSEVPSVQVLSYRLLNKLKNEDWAVEALNMMYLDDATLEWAQNSGNIKLEPHFDSNGQELQTGDTVILTQDLNVKGANFTAKKGLVVKKIRLVHDNPEQIEAKVEGQQIVILTKFVKKA
;
A
#
# COMPACT_ATOMS: atom_id res chain seq x y z
N MET A 1 3.18 -12.26 20.03
CA MET A 1 2.29 -13.02 19.12
C MET A 1 3.04 -14.27 18.73
N ASN A 2 2.41 -15.46 18.73
CA ASN A 2 3.12 -16.69 18.39
C ASN A 2 3.12 -16.87 16.87
N VAL A 3 4.31 -17.04 16.28
CA VAL A 3 4.49 -17.43 14.88
C VAL A 3 4.04 -18.89 14.72
N SER A 4 3.35 -19.19 13.64
CA SER A 4 2.93 -20.54 13.25
C SER A 4 4.13 -21.46 13.05
N SER A 5 3.93 -22.75 13.36
CA SER A 5 4.95 -23.79 13.27
C SER A 5 5.56 -23.91 11.88
N GLU A 6 4.73 -23.76 10.85
CA GLU A 6 5.07 -23.83 9.44
C GLU A 6 6.02 -22.70 9.05
N LEU A 7 5.70 -21.47 9.49
CA LEU A 7 6.53 -20.29 9.22
C LEU A 7 7.85 -20.34 9.98
N LEU A 8 7.87 -20.81 11.23
CA LEU A 8 9.12 -21.03 11.98
C LEU A 8 10.01 -22.09 11.33
N THR A 9 9.40 -23.16 10.80
CA THR A 9 10.14 -24.22 10.09
C THR A 9 10.75 -23.66 8.80
N ARG A 10 9.97 -22.89 8.02
CA ARG A 10 10.45 -22.24 6.79
C ARG A 10 11.58 -21.26 7.07
N SER A 11 11.41 -20.40 8.08
CA SER A 11 12.38 -19.36 8.39
C SER A 11 13.63 -19.88 9.10
N GLY A 12 13.69 -21.17 9.43
CA GLY A 12 14.79 -21.75 10.20
C GLY A 12 14.88 -21.20 11.62
N ASN A 13 13.74 -20.77 12.19
CA ASN A 13 13.66 -20.09 13.48
C ASN A 13 14.50 -18.80 13.54
N GLN A 14 14.54 -18.07 12.42
CA GLN A 14 15.24 -16.80 12.27
C GLN A 14 14.36 -15.78 11.53
N CYS A 15 14.73 -14.50 11.66
CA CYS A 15 14.20 -13.39 10.89
C CYS A 15 14.67 -13.53 9.44
N GLU A 16 13.73 -13.53 8.51
CA GLU A 16 14.01 -13.73 7.08
C GLU A 16 14.64 -12.51 6.41
N ILE A 17 14.77 -11.39 7.13
CA ILE A 17 15.41 -10.16 6.65
C ILE A 17 16.85 -10.02 7.18
N CYS A 18 17.04 -10.13 8.50
CA CYS A 18 18.35 -9.87 9.13
C CYS A 18 19.03 -11.12 9.71
N GLY A 19 18.35 -12.25 9.79
CA GLY A 19 18.88 -13.51 10.36
C GLY A 19 18.85 -13.60 11.88
N SER A 20 18.34 -12.60 12.61
CA SER A 20 18.22 -12.66 14.07
C SER A 20 17.23 -13.75 14.52
N SER A 21 17.51 -14.45 15.62
CA SER A 21 16.59 -15.41 16.24
C SER A 21 15.68 -14.78 17.31
N ASP A 22 15.81 -13.48 17.55
CA ASP A 22 15.14 -12.80 18.66
C ASP A 22 13.80 -12.20 18.25
N ASP A 23 12.81 -12.34 19.13
CA ASP A 23 11.49 -11.69 19.06
C ASP A 23 10.83 -11.75 17.67
N LEU A 24 10.65 -12.98 17.17
CA LEU A 24 10.09 -13.25 15.86
C LEU A 24 8.58 -13.05 15.84
N THR A 25 8.09 -12.38 14.81
CA THR A 25 6.68 -12.14 14.52
C THR A 25 6.37 -12.40 13.06
N GLU A 26 5.11 -12.75 12.79
CA GLU A 26 4.56 -12.80 11.44
C GLU A 26 4.27 -11.39 10.94
N VAL A 27 4.65 -11.12 9.70
CA VAL A 27 4.39 -9.87 9.01
C VAL A 27 3.68 -10.20 7.70
N VAL A 28 2.38 -9.91 7.64
CA VAL A 28 1.61 -9.97 6.39
C VAL A 28 2.06 -8.83 5.51
N VAL A 29 2.46 -9.15 4.28
CA VAL A 29 3.04 -8.16 3.36
C VAL A 29 1.93 -7.55 2.50
N SER A 30 1.58 -6.29 2.83
CA SER A 30 0.57 -5.52 2.09
C SER A 30 0.82 -5.51 0.57
N PRO A 31 -0.22 -5.53 -0.27
CA PRO A 31 -1.65 -5.37 0.05
C PRO A 31 -2.39 -6.71 0.25
N LYS A 32 -1.64 -7.82 0.42
CA LYS A 32 -2.21 -9.15 0.58
C LYS A 32 -2.86 -9.34 1.95
N SER A 33 -3.78 -10.29 2.05
CA SER A 33 -4.53 -10.60 3.28
C SER A 33 -3.80 -11.57 4.21
N GLY A 34 -2.77 -12.28 3.73
CA GLY A 34 -2.07 -13.29 4.52
C GLY A 34 -2.83 -14.62 4.58
N GLU A 35 -3.63 -14.92 3.55
CA GLU A 35 -4.33 -16.21 3.45
C GLU A 35 -3.37 -17.32 3.00
N ASP A 36 -2.30 -16.96 2.27
CA ASP A 36 -1.24 -17.86 1.84
C ASP A 36 0.06 -17.56 2.60
N LEU A 37 0.80 -18.59 2.99
CA LEU A 37 2.07 -18.45 3.72
C LEU A 37 3.14 -17.69 2.93
N THR A 38 3.05 -17.71 1.60
CA THR A 38 3.93 -16.93 0.70
C THR A 38 3.68 -15.42 0.79
N GLU A 39 2.56 -15.00 1.40
CA GLU A 39 2.19 -13.61 1.65
C GLU A 39 2.69 -13.09 3.00
N ILE A 40 3.29 -13.97 3.81
CA ILE A 40 3.71 -13.70 5.19
C ILE A 40 5.23 -13.89 5.29
N ALA A 41 5.91 -12.95 5.93
CA ALA A 41 7.32 -13.05 6.29
C ALA A 41 7.49 -13.17 7.82
N VAL A 42 8.55 -13.83 8.26
CA VAL A 42 8.95 -13.89 9.66
C VAL A 42 10.02 -12.85 9.90
N CYS A 43 9.72 -11.87 10.75
CA CYS A 43 10.63 -10.76 11.04
C CYS A 43 10.85 -10.64 12.56
N CYS A 44 12.04 -10.25 12.98
CA CYS A 44 12.22 -9.73 14.34
C CYS A 44 11.55 -8.36 14.49
N SER A 45 11.23 -7.93 15.71
CA SER A 45 10.60 -6.63 15.99
C SER A 45 11.27 -5.45 15.26
N PRO A 46 12.61 -5.25 15.29
CA PRO A 46 13.25 -4.15 14.57
C PRO A 46 12.99 -4.16 13.06
N CYS A 47 12.98 -5.34 12.44
CA CYS A 47 12.68 -5.47 11.01
C CYS A 47 11.20 -5.20 10.73
N ALA A 48 10.30 -5.70 11.59
CA ALA A 48 8.86 -5.46 11.46
C ALA A 48 8.51 -3.96 11.57
N ASP A 49 9.14 -3.24 12.50
CA ASP A 49 8.93 -1.81 12.70
C ASP A 49 9.41 -0.99 11.50
N ALA A 50 10.60 -1.33 10.99
CA ALA A 50 11.20 -0.66 9.84
C ALA A 50 10.39 -0.82 8.54
N ILE A 51 9.70 -1.95 8.36
CA ILE A 51 8.83 -2.16 7.19
C ILE A 51 7.75 -1.08 7.11
N ASN A 52 7.20 -0.68 8.27
CA ASN A 52 6.13 0.31 8.37
C ASN A 52 6.63 1.76 8.59
N SER A 53 7.89 1.93 9.02
CA SER A 53 8.50 3.24 9.25
C SER A 53 9.02 3.90 7.97
N GLU A 54 8.99 5.24 7.90
CA GLU A 54 9.72 6.00 6.88
C GLU A 54 11.23 6.11 7.20
N GLU A 55 11.60 5.95 8.47
CA GLU A 55 12.98 6.02 8.94
C GLU A 55 13.60 4.62 9.05
N MET A 56 14.79 4.44 8.45
CA MET A 56 15.55 3.19 8.46
C MET A 56 16.63 3.12 9.56
N GLY A 57 16.97 4.24 10.20
CA GLY A 57 18.11 4.29 11.13
C GLY A 57 19.45 4.12 10.41
N ASP A 58 20.44 3.50 11.07
CA ASP A 58 21.79 3.28 10.49
C ASP A 58 21.73 2.25 9.34
N PRO A 59 22.11 2.63 8.10
CA PRO A 59 22.12 1.74 6.95
C PRO A 59 22.94 0.46 7.13
N ASN A 60 23.98 0.46 7.97
CA ASN A 60 24.82 -0.71 8.18
C ASN A 60 24.08 -1.88 8.84
N ASN A 61 23.00 -1.60 9.58
CA ASN A 61 22.17 -2.62 10.20
C ASN A 61 21.34 -3.42 9.19
N TRP A 62 21.28 -2.95 7.94
CA TRP A 62 20.45 -3.52 6.88
C TRP A 62 21.20 -4.38 5.88
N LYS A 63 22.49 -4.67 6.12
CA LYS A 63 23.27 -5.55 5.23
C LYS A 63 22.74 -6.98 5.14
N GLY A 64 21.88 -7.41 6.06
CA GLY A 64 21.12 -8.66 5.95
C GLY A 64 20.29 -8.75 4.66
N LEU A 65 19.87 -7.60 4.11
CA LEU A 65 19.13 -7.52 2.85
C LEU A 65 19.87 -8.14 1.66
N LEU A 66 21.20 -8.10 1.67
CA LEU A 66 22.04 -8.71 0.63
C LEU A 66 21.88 -10.22 0.55
N ASN A 67 21.44 -10.85 1.64
CA ASN A 67 21.10 -12.27 1.68
C ASN A 67 19.61 -12.48 1.43
N SER A 68 18.74 -11.71 2.10
CA SER A 68 17.29 -11.92 2.02
C SER A 68 16.71 -11.65 0.63
N MET A 69 17.34 -10.78 -0.16
CA MET A 69 16.93 -10.50 -1.54
C MET A 69 16.95 -11.74 -2.46
N TRP A 70 17.70 -12.79 -2.10
CA TRP A 70 17.80 -14.04 -2.85
C TRP A 70 16.90 -15.15 -2.30
N SER A 71 16.03 -14.83 -1.33
CA SER A 71 15.06 -15.79 -0.80
C SER A 71 14.15 -16.33 -1.91
N GLU A 72 13.75 -17.60 -1.80
CA GLU A 72 12.73 -18.20 -2.67
C GLU A 72 11.30 -17.83 -2.25
N VAL A 73 11.14 -17.13 -1.11
CA VAL A 73 9.84 -16.75 -0.55
C VAL A 73 9.43 -15.37 -1.10
N PRO A 74 8.30 -15.26 -1.84
CA PRO A 74 7.89 -14.01 -2.46
C PRO A 74 7.71 -12.84 -1.48
N SER A 75 7.10 -13.06 -0.31
CA SER A 75 6.96 -12.02 0.73
C SER A 75 8.31 -11.44 1.17
N VAL A 76 9.33 -12.29 1.32
CA VAL A 76 10.67 -11.88 1.73
C VAL A 76 11.36 -11.09 0.62
N GLN A 77 11.23 -11.52 -0.64
CA GLN A 77 11.75 -10.80 -1.79
C GLN A 77 11.11 -9.41 -1.91
N VAL A 78 9.79 -9.31 -1.75
CA VAL A 78 9.05 -8.05 -1.78
C VAL A 78 9.53 -7.09 -0.69
N LEU A 79 9.64 -7.58 0.56
CA LEU A 79 10.14 -6.75 1.66
C LEU A 79 11.58 -6.30 1.42
N SER A 80 12.43 -7.20 0.91
CA SER A 80 13.81 -6.88 0.59
C SER A 80 13.90 -5.76 -0.45
N TYR A 81 13.13 -5.87 -1.54
CA TYR A 81 13.04 -4.84 -2.56
C TYR A 81 12.57 -3.49 -2.00
N ARG A 82 11.52 -3.49 -1.17
CA ARG A 82 10.97 -2.26 -0.57
C ARG A 82 11.96 -1.59 0.38
N LEU A 83 12.62 -2.37 1.25
CA LEU A 83 13.60 -1.85 2.20
C LEU A 83 14.86 -1.34 1.47
N LEU A 84 15.35 -2.05 0.46
CA LEU A 84 16.46 -1.58 -0.38
C LEU A 84 16.11 -0.26 -1.09
N ASN A 85 14.87 -0.10 -1.58
CA ASN A 85 14.42 1.17 -2.17
C ASN A 85 14.39 2.33 -1.15
N LYS A 86 14.13 2.07 0.13
CA LYS A 86 14.25 3.09 1.19
C LYS A 86 15.72 3.50 1.42
N LEU A 87 16.66 2.61 1.12
CA LEU A 87 18.11 2.81 1.28
C LEU A 87 18.82 3.22 -0.02
N LYS A 88 18.10 3.68 -1.05
CA LYS A 88 18.65 4.08 -2.36
C LYS A 88 19.71 5.20 -2.33
N ASN A 89 19.93 5.84 -1.18
CA ASN A 89 21.00 6.81 -0.99
C ASN A 89 22.37 6.13 -0.75
N GLU A 90 22.38 4.82 -0.53
CA GLU A 90 23.56 4.01 -0.30
C GLU A 90 23.95 3.24 -1.57
N ASP A 91 25.22 3.32 -1.97
CA ASP A 91 25.70 2.68 -3.20
C ASP A 91 25.46 1.16 -3.21
N TRP A 92 25.73 0.49 -2.07
CA TRP A 92 25.55 -0.96 -1.94
C TRP A 92 24.08 -1.39 -2.08
N ALA A 93 23.13 -0.54 -1.68
CA ALA A 93 21.71 -0.86 -1.79
C ALA A 93 21.23 -0.71 -3.24
N VAL A 94 21.75 0.30 -3.96
CA VAL A 94 21.48 0.49 -5.39
C VAL A 94 22.08 -0.66 -6.21
N GLU A 95 23.32 -1.08 -5.91
CA GLU A 95 23.95 -2.23 -6.54
C GLU A 95 23.13 -3.51 -6.31
N ALA A 96 22.69 -3.75 -5.07
CA ALA A 96 21.82 -4.88 -4.74
C ALA A 96 20.51 -4.85 -5.53
N LEU A 97 19.82 -3.70 -5.60
CA LEU A 97 18.59 -3.55 -6.38
C LEU A 97 18.80 -3.87 -7.86
N ASN A 98 19.92 -3.43 -8.45
CA ASN A 98 20.22 -3.68 -9.86
C ASN A 98 20.51 -5.15 -10.15
N MET A 99 20.98 -5.91 -9.15
CA MET A 99 21.22 -7.34 -9.26
C MET A 99 19.97 -8.18 -8.95
N MET A 100 19.00 -7.62 -8.23
CA MET A 100 17.78 -8.31 -7.86
C MET A 100 16.94 -8.60 -9.09
N TYR A 101 16.59 -9.87 -9.28
CA TYR A 101 15.61 -10.28 -10.28
C TYR A 101 14.36 -10.79 -9.59
N LEU A 102 13.22 -10.21 -9.97
CA LEU A 102 11.89 -10.61 -9.53
C LEU A 102 11.08 -11.01 -10.76
N ASP A 103 10.23 -12.02 -10.63
CA ASP A 103 9.21 -12.26 -11.64
C ASP A 103 8.20 -11.11 -11.68
N ASP A 104 7.48 -11.00 -12.80
CA ASP A 104 6.58 -9.86 -13.05
C ASP A 104 5.52 -9.69 -11.96
N ALA A 105 4.95 -10.79 -11.45
CA ALA A 105 3.91 -10.74 -10.43
C ALA A 105 4.48 -10.29 -9.07
N THR A 106 5.66 -10.81 -8.70
CA THR A 106 6.35 -10.40 -7.47
C THR A 106 6.84 -8.96 -7.54
N LEU A 107 7.32 -8.51 -8.71
CA LEU A 107 7.74 -7.12 -8.91
C LEU A 107 6.57 -6.15 -8.80
N GLU A 108 5.43 -6.45 -9.44
CA GLU A 108 4.21 -5.65 -9.34
C GLU A 108 3.76 -5.53 -7.87
N TRP A 109 3.79 -6.65 -7.14
CA TRP A 109 3.51 -6.63 -5.71
C TRP A 109 4.53 -5.80 -4.93
N ALA A 110 5.82 -5.92 -5.23
CA ALA A 110 6.87 -5.17 -4.56
C ALA A 110 6.70 -3.66 -4.69
N GLN A 111 6.33 -3.20 -5.89
CA GLN A 111 6.05 -1.80 -6.19
C GLN A 111 4.75 -1.31 -5.53
N ASN A 112 3.75 -2.19 -5.39
CA ASN A 112 2.48 -1.85 -4.78
C ASN A 112 2.49 -2.08 -3.26
N SER A 113 3.01 -1.13 -2.50
CA SER A 113 3.15 -1.26 -1.04
C SER A 113 1.83 -1.27 -0.25
N GLY A 114 0.67 -1.10 -0.89
CA GLY A 114 -0.61 -0.81 -0.20
C GLY A 114 -0.63 0.58 0.46
N ASN A 115 0.53 1.16 0.77
CA ASN A 115 0.78 2.59 0.95
C ASN A 115 0.71 3.29 -0.41
N ILE A 116 -0.45 3.22 -1.07
CA ILE A 116 -0.80 4.27 -2.02
C ILE A 116 -0.91 5.50 -1.13
N LYS A 117 0.11 6.37 -1.17
CA LYS A 117 -0.07 7.77 -0.79
C LYS A 117 -1.04 8.29 -1.84
N LEU A 118 -2.33 8.03 -1.60
CA LEU A 118 -3.41 8.52 -2.45
C LEU A 118 -3.17 10.02 -2.48
N GLU A 119 -2.91 10.54 -3.67
CA GLU A 119 -2.91 11.99 -3.82
C GLU A 119 -4.23 12.48 -3.21
N PRO A 120 -4.16 13.30 -2.15
CA PRO A 120 -5.35 13.59 -1.36
C PRO A 120 -6.40 14.22 -2.27
N HIS A 121 -7.60 13.65 -2.27
CA HIS A 121 -8.73 14.21 -2.99
C HIS A 121 -9.17 15.48 -2.27
N PHE A 122 -9.16 16.62 -2.96
CA PHE A 122 -9.67 17.88 -2.42
C PHE A 122 -10.97 18.27 -3.10
N ASP A 123 -11.92 18.78 -2.31
CA ASP A 123 -13.14 19.39 -2.83
C ASP A 123 -12.85 20.74 -3.53
N SER A 124 -13.88 21.39 -4.07
CA SER A 124 -13.74 22.67 -4.77
C SER A 124 -13.23 23.83 -3.89
N ASN A 125 -13.19 23.67 -2.57
CA ASN A 125 -12.70 24.66 -1.61
C ASN A 125 -11.33 24.29 -1.01
N GLY A 126 -10.71 23.20 -1.48
CA GLY A 126 -9.43 22.73 -0.95
C GLY A 126 -9.54 21.92 0.34
N GLN A 127 -10.73 21.41 0.67
CA GLN A 127 -10.90 20.54 1.84
C GLN A 127 -10.72 19.07 1.46
N GLU A 128 -9.91 18.36 2.24
CA GLU A 128 -9.61 16.94 2.02
C GLU A 128 -10.86 16.07 2.18
N LEU A 129 -11.07 15.19 1.21
CA LEU A 129 -12.14 14.21 1.12
C LEU A 129 -11.63 12.84 1.55
N GLN A 130 -12.46 12.13 2.29
CA GLN A 130 -12.21 10.77 2.76
C GLN A 130 -13.32 9.83 2.30
N THR A 131 -12.99 8.56 2.12
CA THR A 131 -13.99 7.52 1.85
C THR A 131 -15.04 7.51 2.98
N GLY A 132 -16.31 7.56 2.61
CA GLY A 132 -17.44 7.64 3.53
C GLY A 132 -18.00 9.04 3.72
N ASP A 133 -17.30 10.09 3.27
CA ASP A 133 -17.76 11.47 3.39
C ASP A 133 -19.09 11.73 2.66
N THR A 134 -19.73 12.84 3.06
CA THR A 134 -20.87 13.40 2.35
C THR A 134 -20.45 14.69 1.67
N VAL A 135 -20.85 14.84 0.42
CA VAL A 135 -20.53 16.01 -0.40
C VAL A 135 -21.80 16.59 -1.03
N ILE A 136 -21.72 17.84 -1.47
CA ILE A 136 -22.80 18.59 -2.11
C ILE A 136 -22.32 19.01 -3.50
N LEU A 137 -23.14 18.77 -4.53
CA LEU A 137 -22.82 19.21 -5.89
C LEU A 137 -22.87 20.74 -6.00
N THR A 138 -21.82 21.34 -6.55
CA THR A 138 -21.73 22.80 -6.75
C THR A 138 -22.32 23.25 -8.09
N GLN A 139 -22.59 22.31 -9.00
CA GLN A 139 -23.21 22.55 -10.32
C GLN A 139 -24.05 21.36 -10.81
N ASP A 140 -24.81 21.58 -11.89
CA ASP A 140 -25.58 20.53 -12.57
C ASP A 140 -24.62 19.64 -13.40
N LEU A 141 -24.70 18.33 -13.20
CA LEU A 141 -23.87 17.35 -13.89
C LEU A 141 -24.74 16.41 -14.74
N ASN A 142 -24.48 16.37 -16.04
CA ASN A 142 -25.10 15.38 -16.92
C ASN A 142 -24.34 14.05 -16.79
N VAL A 143 -25.00 13.01 -16.28
CA VAL A 143 -24.36 11.73 -15.99
C VAL A 143 -24.26 10.94 -17.30
N LYS A 144 -23.04 10.71 -17.78
CA LYS A 144 -22.81 9.88 -18.97
C LYS A 144 -23.29 8.45 -18.70
N GLY A 145 -24.16 7.95 -19.56
CA GLY A 145 -24.74 6.60 -19.41
C GLY A 145 -25.94 6.52 -18.48
N ALA A 146 -26.47 7.65 -17.99
CA ALA A 146 -27.75 7.70 -17.30
C ALA A 146 -28.69 8.70 -17.98
N ASN A 147 -30.00 8.47 -17.87
CA ASN A 147 -31.03 9.37 -18.41
C ASN A 147 -31.43 10.46 -17.41
N PHE A 148 -30.54 10.86 -16.50
CA PHE A 148 -30.81 11.91 -15.51
C PHE A 148 -29.64 12.89 -15.37
N THR A 149 -29.95 14.08 -14.87
CA THR A 149 -28.97 15.13 -14.54
C THR A 149 -28.93 15.28 -13.02
N ALA A 150 -27.76 15.11 -12.43
CA ALA A 150 -27.56 15.37 -11.01
C ALA A 150 -27.52 16.88 -10.77
N LYS A 151 -28.51 17.40 -10.03
CA LYS A 151 -28.69 18.85 -9.87
C LYS A 151 -27.74 19.45 -8.84
N LYS A 152 -27.39 20.73 -9.05
CA LYS A 152 -26.70 21.56 -8.06
C LYS A 152 -27.45 21.52 -6.72
N GLY A 153 -26.70 21.38 -5.63
CA GLY A 153 -27.24 21.27 -4.28
C GLY A 153 -27.65 19.85 -3.87
N LEU A 154 -27.57 18.87 -4.79
CA LEU A 154 -27.79 17.46 -4.43
C LEU A 154 -26.74 17.00 -3.41
N VAL A 155 -27.22 16.39 -2.32
CA VAL A 155 -26.39 15.80 -1.28
C VAL A 155 -26.07 14.35 -1.65
N VAL A 156 -24.78 14.06 -1.79
CA VAL A 156 -24.26 12.75 -2.17
C VAL A 156 -23.50 12.18 -0.98
N LYS A 157 -24.03 11.10 -0.41
CA LYS A 157 -23.51 10.48 0.83
C LYS A 157 -22.64 9.27 0.51
N LYS A 158 -21.71 8.96 1.40
CA LYS A 158 -20.86 7.75 1.35
C LYS A 158 -20.05 7.68 0.05
N ILE A 159 -19.33 8.74 -0.26
CA ILE A 159 -18.43 8.76 -1.41
C ILE A 159 -17.30 7.74 -1.24
N ARG A 160 -16.71 7.29 -2.34
CA ARG A 160 -15.49 6.50 -2.38
C ARG A 160 -14.45 7.24 -3.19
N LEU A 161 -13.20 7.20 -2.72
CA LEU A 161 -12.08 7.81 -3.43
C LEU A 161 -11.65 6.91 -4.59
N VAL A 162 -11.32 7.51 -5.73
CA VAL A 162 -10.75 6.79 -6.89
C VAL A 162 -9.24 6.70 -6.71
N HIS A 163 -8.70 5.48 -6.62
CA HIS A 163 -7.30 5.28 -6.22
C HIS A 163 -6.27 5.75 -7.25
N ASP A 164 -6.63 5.72 -8.53
CA ASP A 164 -5.80 6.07 -9.68
C ASP A 164 -5.99 7.52 -10.16
N ASN A 165 -6.94 8.27 -9.58
CA ASN A 165 -7.22 9.64 -9.98
C ASN A 165 -7.70 10.54 -8.82
N PRO A 166 -6.86 11.47 -8.32
CA PRO A 166 -7.20 12.40 -7.22
C PRO A 166 -8.29 13.43 -7.59
N GLU A 167 -8.60 13.58 -8.87
CA GLU A 167 -9.68 14.45 -9.33
C GLU A 167 -11.03 13.73 -9.39
N GLN A 168 -11.11 12.45 -9.04
CA GLN A 168 -12.33 11.65 -9.18
C GLN A 168 -12.76 11.00 -7.86
N ILE A 169 -14.07 10.98 -7.65
CA ILE A 169 -14.73 10.22 -6.58
C ILE A 169 -15.90 9.44 -7.17
N GLU A 170 -16.24 8.33 -6.54
CA GLU A 170 -17.41 7.53 -6.90
C GLU A 170 -18.49 7.65 -5.84
N ALA A 171 -19.74 7.68 -6.28
CA ALA A 171 -20.87 7.63 -5.37
C ALA A 171 -22.11 7.03 -6.01
N LYS A 172 -23.05 6.61 -5.17
CA LYS A 172 -24.34 6.08 -5.60
C LYS A 172 -25.39 7.19 -5.59
N VAL A 173 -25.92 7.53 -6.76
CA VAL A 173 -26.99 8.52 -6.95
C VAL A 173 -28.14 7.85 -7.69
N GLU A 174 -29.36 7.95 -7.15
CA GLU A 174 -30.57 7.31 -7.73
C GLU A 174 -30.42 5.81 -8.04
N GLY A 175 -29.63 5.09 -7.23
CA GLY A 175 -29.41 3.65 -7.44
C GLY A 175 -28.27 3.30 -8.39
N GLN A 176 -27.71 4.28 -9.12
CA GLN A 176 -26.61 4.09 -10.06
C GLN A 176 -25.28 4.58 -9.47
N GLN A 177 -24.20 3.84 -9.70
CA GLN A 177 -22.84 4.28 -9.36
C GLN A 177 -22.34 5.24 -10.45
N ILE A 178 -21.91 6.43 -10.05
CA ILE A 178 -21.43 7.47 -10.94
C ILE A 178 -20.06 7.96 -10.48
N VAL A 179 -19.24 8.40 -11.43
CA VAL A 179 -17.96 9.06 -11.19
C VAL A 179 -18.17 10.58 -11.25
N ILE A 180 -17.68 11.29 -10.24
CA ILE A 180 -17.83 12.74 -10.08
C ILE A 180 -16.45 13.36 -9.96
N LEU A 181 -16.22 14.48 -10.66
CA LEU A 181 -14.97 15.23 -10.50
C LEU A 181 -15.00 16.02 -9.18
N THR A 182 -13.93 15.95 -8.40
CA THR A 182 -13.82 16.56 -7.07
C THR A 182 -13.99 18.08 -7.08
N LYS A 183 -13.56 18.75 -8.15
CA LYS A 183 -13.77 20.19 -8.38
C LYS A 183 -15.23 20.63 -8.47
N PHE A 184 -16.18 19.70 -8.61
CA PHE A 184 -17.62 19.96 -8.69
C PHE A 184 -18.38 19.60 -7.42
N VAL A 185 -17.66 19.24 -6.36
CA VAL A 185 -18.26 18.92 -5.07
C VAL A 185 -17.68 19.79 -3.96
N LYS A 186 -18.48 19.98 -2.91
CA LYS A 186 -18.07 20.60 -1.66
C LYS A 186 -18.35 19.61 -0.52
N LYS A 187 -17.42 19.43 0.43
CA LYS A 187 -17.67 18.64 1.64
C LYS A 187 -18.83 19.25 2.45
N ALA A 188 -19.80 18.41 2.83
CA ALA A 188 -21.03 18.84 3.51
C ALA A 188 -20.80 19.22 4.98
#